data_AF-A0A6M4MAP9-F1
#
_entry.id   AF-A0A6M4MAP9-F1
#
_cell.length_a   1.000
_cell.length_b   1.000
_cell.length_c   1.000
_cell.angle_alpha   90.00
_cell.angle_beta   90.00
_cell.angle_gamma   90.00
#
_symmetry.space_group_name_H-M   'P 1'
#
loop_
_entity.id
_entity.type
_entity.pdbx_description
1 polymer ?
#
loop_
_entity_poly.entity_id
_entity_poly.type
_entity_poly.pdbx_seq_one_letter_code
_entity_poly.pdbx_strand_id
1 'polypeptide(L)'
;MEKLIAYKGFNKDLTCRGFQYEVGKTYKHEGEVVRCAKGGFHSCENPLDIFGYYGPAESVFHTVEVAGHIDRDGDDTKIASAEITIKAEISIPEVVKKGVEWIISKATQGEKHSTEDRSHASNTGYRSAASNTGNCSAASNTGNYSAASNTGDYSAASNTGDYSAASNTGDYSAASNTGNYSAASNTGNYSAASNTGYRSAASNTGNCSAASNTGDYSAASNTGYRSAASNTGDYSAASNTGYRSAASNTGNYSAASNTGDYSAASVEGKHSVAMASGYQSKAKAAEGSAIVLVYRNDEGDLLHIRAAIAGKEVKADTWYKLDSDGEFIEVAA
;
A
#
# COMPACT_ATOMS: atom_id res chain seq x y z
N MET A 1 -61.10 14.66 -6.71
CA MET A 1 -60.33 15.60 -5.87
C MET A 1 -59.33 14.79 -5.09
N GLU A 2 -58.07 15.20 -5.14
CA GLU A 2 -56.99 14.52 -4.42
C GLU A 2 -57.20 14.72 -2.92
N LYS A 3 -57.12 13.63 -2.16
CA LYS A 3 -57.26 13.60 -0.71
C LYS A 3 -55.91 13.24 -0.14
N LEU A 4 -55.39 14.10 0.73
CA LEU A 4 -54.07 13.94 1.35
C LEU A 4 -54.24 13.51 2.81
N ILE A 5 -53.45 12.54 3.24
CA ILE A 5 -53.35 12.17 4.65
C ILE A 5 -52.35 13.11 5.31
N ALA A 6 -52.79 13.78 6.37
CA ALA A 6 -51.96 14.64 7.20
C ALA A 6 -52.28 14.37 8.68
N TYR A 7 -51.61 15.11 9.56
CA TYR A 7 -51.70 14.91 11.00
C TYR A 7 -51.92 16.23 11.72
N LYS A 8 -52.78 16.21 12.74
CA LYS A 8 -53.17 17.41 13.47
C LYS A 8 -53.24 17.18 14.97
N GLY A 9 -52.69 18.12 15.73
CA GLY A 9 -52.88 18.22 17.18
C GLY A 9 -54.08 19.10 17.53
N PHE A 10 -54.72 18.78 18.65
CA PHE A 10 -55.81 19.54 19.26
C PHE A 10 -55.58 19.65 20.77
N ASN A 11 -56.26 20.59 21.41
CA ASN A 11 -56.44 20.55 22.86
C ASN A 11 -57.17 19.25 23.27
N LYS A 12 -57.05 18.84 24.54
CA LYS A 12 -57.68 17.60 25.06
C LYS A 12 -59.19 17.51 24.84
N ASP A 13 -59.86 18.65 24.69
CA ASP A 13 -61.28 18.77 24.40
C ASP A 13 -61.61 18.81 22.89
N LEU A 14 -60.66 18.46 22.01
CA LEU A 14 -60.78 18.54 20.54
C LEU A 14 -60.99 19.97 20.00
N THR A 15 -60.61 21.00 20.77
CA THR A 15 -60.64 22.38 20.27
C THR A 15 -59.33 22.79 19.59
N CYS A 16 -59.44 23.68 18.60
CA CYS A 16 -58.31 24.38 18.01
C CYS A 16 -58.75 25.82 17.65
N ARG A 17 -58.04 26.82 18.20
CA ARG A 17 -58.34 28.26 18.01
C ARG A 17 -59.80 28.65 18.30
N GLY A 18 -60.39 28.05 19.34
CA GLY A 18 -61.77 28.34 19.75
C GLY A 18 -62.86 27.66 18.93
N PHE A 19 -62.48 26.84 17.94
CA PHE A 19 -63.41 26.00 17.18
C PHE A 19 -63.41 24.57 17.73
N GLN A 20 -64.60 24.00 17.93
CA GLN A 20 -64.81 22.63 18.39
C GLN A 20 -64.84 21.66 17.21
N TYR A 21 -63.98 20.65 17.24
CA TYR A 21 -63.98 19.57 16.26
C TYR A 21 -64.58 18.30 16.84
N GLU A 22 -65.02 17.42 15.95
CA GLU A 22 -65.51 16.08 16.30
C GLU A 22 -64.92 15.05 15.34
N VAL A 23 -64.54 13.91 15.89
CA VAL A 23 -64.05 12.76 15.12
C VAL A 23 -65.11 12.29 14.14
N GLY A 24 -64.71 12.05 12.90
CA GLY A 24 -65.57 11.62 11.79
C GLY A 24 -66.23 12.76 11.02
N LYS A 25 -66.19 14.01 11.51
CA LYS A 25 -66.78 15.17 10.81
C LYS A 25 -65.81 15.80 9.82
N THR A 26 -66.39 16.39 8.77
CA THR A 26 -65.72 17.19 7.75
C THR A 26 -66.08 18.66 7.93
N TYR A 27 -65.08 19.52 7.84
CA TYR A 27 -65.22 20.97 7.97
C TYR A 27 -64.66 21.65 6.73
N LYS A 28 -65.31 22.74 6.32
CA LYS A 28 -64.90 23.56 5.17
C LYS A 28 -64.62 24.99 5.62
N HIS A 29 -63.54 25.55 5.10
CA HIS A 29 -63.14 26.93 5.33
C HIS A 29 -63.70 27.81 4.22
N GLU A 30 -64.39 28.87 4.60
CA GLU A 30 -64.88 29.88 3.68
C GLU A 30 -63.85 31.01 3.58
N GLY A 31 -63.34 31.25 2.37
CA GLY A 31 -62.35 32.29 2.08
C GLY A 31 -60.97 31.75 1.68
N GLU A 32 -59.97 32.63 1.67
CA GLU A 32 -58.61 32.30 1.23
C GLU A 32 -57.93 31.33 2.22
N VAL A 33 -57.26 30.32 1.67
CA VAL A 33 -56.50 29.33 2.44
C VAL A 33 -55.04 29.77 2.45
N VAL A 34 -54.55 30.17 3.62
CA VAL A 34 -53.19 30.70 3.80
C VAL A 34 -52.55 30.08 5.03
N ARG A 35 -51.28 29.68 4.97
CA ARG A 35 -50.53 29.08 6.11
C ARG A 35 -50.35 29.99 7.35
N CYS A 36 -50.86 31.22 7.32
CA CYS A 36 -50.85 32.17 8.42
C CYS A 36 -52.08 32.00 9.34
N ALA A 37 -52.09 32.66 10.50
CA ALA A 37 -53.12 32.47 11.52
C ALA A 37 -54.57 32.76 11.07
N LYS A 38 -54.77 33.31 9.87
CA LYS A 38 -56.03 33.90 9.40
C LYS A 38 -56.82 33.09 8.35
N GLY A 39 -56.33 31.95 7.86
CA GLY A 39 -57.07 31.16 6.86
C GLY A 39 -56.77 29.66 6.87
N GLY A 40 -57.77 28.83 6.58
CA GLY A 40 -57.63 27.38 6.38
C GLY A 40 -57.39 26.52 7.63
N PHE A 41 -57.46 25.21 7.43
CA PHE A 41 -57.20 24.19 8.45
C PHE A 41 -55.75 23.72 8.40
N HIS A 42 -55.03 23.94 9.49
CA HIS A 42 -53.61 23.61 9.61
C HIS A 42 -53.38 22.17 10.09
N SER A 43 -52.51 21.46 9.39
CA SER A 43 -52.01 20.10 9.69
C SER A 43 -50.57 19.95 9.20
N CYS A 44 -49.91 18.84 9.53
CA CYS A 44 -48.55 18.51 9.09
C CYS A 44 -48.56 17.22 8.26
N GLU A 45 -47.79 17.17 7.17
CA GLU A 45 -47.57 15.93 6.41
C GLU A 45 -46.65 14.95 7.16
N ASN A 46 -45.65 15.47 7.89
CA ASN A 46 -44.85 14.67 8.83
C ASN A 46 -45.48 14.71 10.24
N PRO A 47 -45.88 13.57 10.81
CA PRO A 47 -46.48 13.52 12.14
C PRO A 47 -45.63 14.14 13.27
N LEU A 48 -44.31 14.08 13.16
CA LEU A 48 -43.41 14.55 14.22
C LEU A 48 -43.43 16.07 14.36
N ASP A 49 -43.71 16.78 13.27
CA ASP A 49 -43.69 18.25 13.26
C ASP A 49 -44.87 18.84 14.05
N ILE A 50 -45.90 18.04 14.34
CA ILE A 50 -47.01 18.45 15.21
C ILE A 50 -46.51 18.84 16.61
N PHE A 51 -45.44 18.21 17.10
CA PHE A 51 -44.88 18.52 18.42
C PHE A 51 -44.28 19.92 18.51
N GLY A 52 -43.97 20.56 17.37
CA GLY A 52 -43.59 21.97 17.33
C GLY A 52 -44.75 22.92 17.62
N TYR A 53 -46.00 22.45 17.52
CA TYR A 53 -47.21 23.25 17.70
C TYR A 53 -48.06 22.84 18.90
N TYR A 54 -48.02 21.56 19.27
CA TYR A 54 -48.84 20.96 20.32
C TYR A 54 -47.99 20.09 21.24
N GLY A 55 -47.93 20.46 22.51
CA GLY A 55 -47.18 19.72 23.52
C GLY A 55 -47.78 18.32 23.76
N PRO A 56 -46.99 17.24 23.73
CA PRO A 56 -47.50 15.86 23.82
C PRO A 56 -48.21 15.51 25.14
N ALA A 57 -47.95 16.24 26.22
CA ALA A 57 -48.62 16.04 27.51
C ALA A 57 -50.01 16.73 27.61
N GLU A 58 -50.27 17.71 26.75
CA GLU A 58 -51.41 18.63 26.86
C GLU A 58 -52.38 18.52 25.68
N SER A 59 -52.07 17.68 24.70
CA SER A 59 -52.76 17.62 23.42
C SER A 59 -53.14 16.20 23.03
N VAL A 60 -54.14 16.08 22.14
CA VAL A 60 -54.50 14.83 21.47
C VAL A 60 -54.19 14.94 19.98
N PHE A 61 -53.78 13.83 19.37
CA PHE A 61 -53.27 13.81 18.00
C PHE A 61 -54.17 12.96 17.13
N HIS A 62 -54.48 13.41 15.93
CA HIS A 62 -55.37 12.72 15.02
C HIS A 62 -54.75 12.63 13.64
N THR A 63 -55.02 11.52 12.97
CA THR A 63 -54.89 11.49 11.51
C THR A 63 -56.04 12.32 10.93
N VAL A 64 -55.75 13.09 9.89
CA VAL A 64 -56.75 13.90 9.18
C VAL A 64 -56.65 13.67 7.69
N GLU A 65 -57.79 13.75 7.02
CA GLU A 65 -57.86 13.72 5.56
C GLU A 65 -58.19 15.14 5.10
N VAL A 66 -57.28 15.75 4.34
CA VAL A 66 -57.43 17.12 3.85
C VAL A 66 -57.70 17.13 2.35
N ALA A 67 -58.48 18.10 1.91
CA ALA A 67 -58.86 18.27 0.51
C ALA A 67 -59.09 19.76 0.16
N GLY A 68 -59.42 20.01 -1.10
CA GLY A 68 -59.63 21.35 -1.65
C GLY A 68 -58.30 22.05 -1.96
N HIS A 69 -58.27 23.38 -1.87
CA HIS A 69 -57.03 24.13 -2.02
C HIS A 69 -56.09 23.80 -0.84
N ILE A 70 -54.84 23.45 -1.14
CA ILE A 70 -53.81 23.15 -0.15
C ILE A 70 -52.63 24.09 -0.39
N ASP A 71 -52.38 24.96 0.58
CA ASP A 71 -51.22 25.85 0.61
C ASP A 71 -50.03 25.13 1.27
N ARG A 72 -48.92 25.02 0.52
CA ARG A 72 -47.67 24.33 0.89
C ARG A 72 -46.49 25.28 0.69
N ASP A 73 -45.44 25.06 1.47
CA ASP A 73 -44.16 25.75 1.31
C ASP A 73 -43.06 24.71 1.20
N GLY A 74 -42.00 25.02 0.45
CA GLY A 74 -41.05 24.02 -0.05
C GLY A 74 -40.29 23.26 1.05
N ASP A 75 -40.07 23.90 2.20
CA ASP A 75 -39.14 23.43 3.23
C ASP A 75 -39.82 22.99 4.54
N ASP A 76 -41.16 23.08 4.65
CA ASP A 76 -41.91 22.77 5.87
C ASP A 76 -43.09 21.84 5.56
N THR A 77 -43.29 20.83 6.41
CA THR A 77 -44.38 19.85 6.23
C THR A 77 -45.73 20.37 6.70
N LYS A 78 -45.77 21.55 7.34
CA LYS A 78 -47.02 22.23 7.70
C LYS A 78 -47.74 22.73 6.47
N ILE A 79 -49.00 22.33 6.35
CA ILE A 79 -49.91 22.71 5.27
C ILE A 79 -51.14 23.44 5.82
N ALA A 80 -51.81 24.21 4.97
CA ALA A 80 -53.16 24.72 5.23
C ALA A 80 -54.11 24.22 4.15
N SER A 81 -55.31 23.77 4.55
CA SER A 81 -56.29 23.15 3.65
C SER A 81 -57.66 23.82 3.72
N ALA A 82 -58.40 23.80 2.60
CA ALA A 82 -59.79 24.28 2.54
C ALA A 82 -60.77 23.34 3.25
N GLU A 83 -60.52 22.02 3.19
CA GLU A 83 -61.36 21.02 3.82
C GLU A 83 -60.53 20.08 4.69
N ILE A 84 -61.04 19.77 5.88
CA ILE A 84 -60.43 18.80 6.81
C ILE A 84 -61.48 17.83 7.34
N THR A 85 -61.15 16.55 7.32
CA THR A 85 -61.94 15.49 7.99
C THR A 85 -61.14 14.90 9.13
N ILE A 86 -61.68 14.95 10.35
CA ILE A 86 -61.02 14.39 11.53
C ILE A 86 -61.19 12.88 11.53
N LYS A 87 -60.09 12.12 11.50
CA LYS A 87 -60.13 10.64 11.53
C LYS A 87 -59.79 10.16 12.94
N ALA A 88 -59.25 8.95 13.06
CA ALA A 88 -58.90 8.35 14.33
C ALA A 88 -57.85 9.16 15.10
N GLU A 89 -58.02 9.19 16.43
CA GLU A 89 -56.97 9.57 17.35
C GLU A 89 -55.79 8.60 17.20
N ILE A 90 -54.58 9.11 17.31
CA ILE A 90 -53.34 8.35 17.25
C ILE A 90 -52.54 8.60 18.53
N SER A 91 -52.04 7.52 19.11
CA SER A 91 -51.18 7.59 20.30
C SER A 91 -49.79 8.13 19.96
N ILE A 92 -49.05 8.61 20.98
CA ILE A 92 -47.65 9.07 20.78
C ILE A 92 -46.78 8.00 20.11
N PRO A 93 -46.82 6.69 20.50
CA PRO A 93 -46.08 5.66 19.77
C PRO A 93 -46.47 5.55 18.29
N GLU A 94 -47.74 5.74 17.95
CA GLU A 94 -48.20 5.73 16.56
C GLU A 94 -47.74 6.97 15.78
N VAL A 95 -47.72 8.15 16.41
CA VAL A 95 -47.13 9.38 15.85
C VAL A 95 -45.65 9.13 15.51
N VAL A 96 -44.89 8.56 16.45
CA VAL A 96 -43.47 8.24 16.24
C VAL A 96 -43.29 7.21 15.13
N LYS A 97 -44.06 6.12 15.14
CA LYS A 97 -44.00 5.07 14.11
C LYS A 97 -44.26 5.67 12.71
N LYS A 98 -45.34 6.43 12.57
CA LYS A 98 -45.72 7.08 11.29
C LYS A 98 -44.70 8.13 10.87
N GLY A 99 -44.07 8.82 11.83
CA GLY A 99 -42.98 9.76 11.59
C GLY A 99 -41.77 9.07 10.96
N VAL A 100 -41.34 7.95 11.54
CA VAL A 100 -40.27 7.12 10.99
C VAL A 100 -40.64 6.59 9.60
N GLU A 101 -41.86 6.09 9.40
CA GLU A 101 -42.36 5.64 8.09
C GLU A 101 -42.32 6.78 7.05
N TRP A 102 -42.72 8.00 7.42
CA TRP A 102 -42.67 9.17 6.56
C TRP A 102 -41.23 9.53 6.18
N ILE A 103 -40.30 9.58 7.15
CA ILE A 103 -38.88 9.86 6.90
C ILE A 103 -38.28 8.81 5.95
N ILE A 104 -38.55 7.53 6.18
CA ILE A 104 -38.10 6.44 5.29
C ILE A 104 -38.66 6.62 3.89
N SER A 105 -39.94 6.99 3.75
CA SER A 105 -40.56 7.22 2.44
C SER A 105 -39.90 8.37 1.67
N LYS A 106 -39.46 9.43 2.36
CA LYS A 106 -38.75 10.56 1.73
C LYS A 106 -37.31 10.20 1.40
N ALA A 107 -36.62 9.50 2.29
CA ALA A 107 -35.26 9.00 2.09
C ALA A 107 -35.14 8.00 0.93
N THR A 108 -36.23 7.27 0.62
CA THR A 108 -36.28 6.31 -0.50
C THR A 108 -36.82 6.91 -1.80
N GLN A 109 -37.44 8.09 -1.76
CA GLN A 109 -37.91 8.81 -2.95
C GLN A 109 -36.83 9.72 -3.57
N GLY A 110 -35.87 10.18 -2.77
CA GLY A 110 -34.67 10.83 -3.26
C GLY A 110 -33.65 9.81 -3.73
N GLU A 111 -33.64 9.52 -5.03
CA GLU A 111 -32.62 8.74 -5.74
C GLU A 111 -32.43 7.27 -5.30
N LYS A 112 -32.66 6.36 -6.25
CA LYS A 112 -32.06 5.02 -6.27
C LYS A 112 -30.52 5.11 -6.44
N HIS A 113 -29.80 5.78 -5.55
CA HIS A 113 -28.35 5.91 -5.63
C HIS A 113 -27.67 5.07 -4.55
N SER A 114 -27.71 3.74 -4.66
CA SER A 114 -26.85 2.85 -3.85
C SER A 114 -26.66 1.43 -4.40
N THR A 115 -27.17 1.10 -5.58
CA THR A 115 -26.99 -0.24 -6.17
C THR A 115 -26.75 -0.25 -7.67
N GLU A 116 -26.58 0.92 -8.31
CA GLU A 116 -26.39 0.96 -9.76
C GLU A 116 -24.92 0.87 -10.16
N ASP A 117 -24.67 -0.01 -11.14
CA ASP A 117 -23.42 -0.54 -11.70
C ASP A 117 -22.31 0.48 -12.02
N ARG A 118 -22.64 1.79 -12.02
CA ARG A 118 -21.73 2.89 -12.36
C ARG A 118 -22.10 4.15 -11.58
N SER A 119 -21.49 4.37 -10.42
CA SER A 119 -21.67 5.60 -9.63
C SER A 119 -20.33 6.24 -9.28
N HIS A 120 -20.31 7.58 -9.19
CA HIS A 120 -19.09 8.37 -8.97
C HIS A 120 -18.43 8.10 -7.61
N ALA A 121 -19.22 7.82 -6.57
CA ALA A 121 -18.76 7.32 -5.29
C ALA A 121 -19.80 6.32 -4.79
N SER A 122 -19.41 5.06 -4.60
CA SER A 122 -20.30 4.01 -4.11
C SER A 122 -19.60 3.26 -2.98
N ASN A 123 -20.35 2.89 -1.94
CA ASN A 123 -19.78 2.11 -0.84
C ASN A 123 -19.46 0.67 -1.28
N THR A 124 -20.24 0.17 -2.25
CA THR A 124 -20.09 -1.13 -2.93
C THR A 124 -20.49 -0.98 -4.41
N GLY A 125 -19.59 -1.28 -5.35
CA GLY A 125 -19.89 -1.07 -6.77
C GLY A 125 -18.95 -1.80 -7.72
N TYR A 126 -19.44 -2.11 -8.93
CA TYR A 126 -18.64 -2.76 -9.97
C TYR A 126 -17.68 -1.81 -10.68
N ARG A 127 -18.11 -0.56 -10.96
CA ARG A 127 -17.27 0.49 -11.52
C ARG A 127 -17.52 1.83 -10.83
N SER A 128 -16.51 2.38 -10.16
CA SER A 128 -16.60 3.69 -9.53
C SER A 128 -15.28 4.45 -9.59
N ALA A 129 -15.33 5.78 -9.41
CA ALA A 129 -14.10 6.55 -9.25
C ALA A 129 -13.46 6.26 -7.89
N ALA A 130 -14.28 6.17 -6.83
CA ALA A 130 -13.85 5.73 -5.51
C ALA A 130 -14.85 4.74 -4.90
N SER A 131 -14.35 3.69 -4.25
CA SER A 131 -15.16 2.73 -3.50
C SER A 131 -14.50 2.30 -2.20
N ASN A 132 -15.29 2.02 -1.16
CA ASN A 132 -14.74 1.37 0.02
C ASN A 132 -14.44 -0.11 -0.29
N THR A 133 -15.40 -0.80 -0.94
CA THR A 133 -15.21 -2.15 -1.50
C THR A 133 -15.69 -2.17 -2.95
N GLY A 134 -14.83 -2.53 -3.91
CA GLY A 134 -15.22 -2.48 -5.33
C GLY A 134 -14.46 -3.45 -6.22
N ASN A 135 -15.05 -3.79 -7.37
CA ASN A 135 -14.42 -4.73 -8.32
C ASN A 135 -13.47 -4.00 -9.29
N CYS A 136 -13.90 -2.87 -9.85
CA CYS A 136 -13.07 -1.98 -10.68
C CYS A 136 -13.20 -0.53 -10.19
N SER A 137 -12.13 0.10 -9.71
CA SER A 137 -12.20 1.53 -9.36
C SER A 137 -10.87 2.27 -9.52
N ALA A 138 -10.91 3.59 -9.63
CA ALA A 138 -9.67 4.37 -9.65
C ALA A 138 -9.00 4.34 -8.26
N ALA A 139 -9.77 4.46 -7.19
CA ALA A 139 -9.30 4.30 -5.81
C ALA A 139 -10.23 3.36 -5.01
N SER A 140 -9.65 2.36 -4.34
CA SER A 140 -10.39 1.48 -3.42
C SER A 140 -9.71 1.33 -2.07
N ASN A 141 -10.49 1.17 -1.00
CA ASN A 141 -9.92 0.71 0.26
C ASN A 141 -9.61 -0.80 0.17
N THR A 142 -10.60 -1.58 -0.28
CA THR A 142 -10.45 -2.99 -0.65
C THR A 142 -10.99 -3.21 -2.07
N GLY A 143 -10.23 -3.80 -2.98
CA GLY A 143 -10.75 -4.05 -4.32
C GLY A 143 -9.94 -5.00 -5.18
N ASN A 144 -10.59 -5.58 -6.19
CA ASN A 144 -9.95 -6.57 -7.07
C ASN A 144 -9.09 -5.91 -8.15
N TYR A 145 -9.59 -4.85 -8.81
CA TYR A 145 -8.89 -4.11 -9.85
C TYR A 145 -8.95 -2.63 -9.57
N SER A 146 -7.82 -2.01 -9.23
CA SER A 146 -7.80 -0.57 -8.99
C SER A 146 -6.50 0.13 -9.36
N ALA A 147 -6.57 1.42 -9.70
CA ALA A 147 -5.34 2.17 -9.93
C ALA A 147 -4.58 2.37 -8.60
N ALA A 148 -5.29 2.69 -7.53
CA ALA A 148 -4.76 2.76 -6.17
C ALA A 148 -5.63 1.96 -5.20
N SER A 149 -5.03 1.09 -4.39
CA SER A 149 -5.72 0.32 -3.34
C SER A 149 -5.00 0.40 -2.00
N ASN A 150 -5.74 0.25 -0.90
CA ASN A 150 -5.11 -0.03 0.40
C ASN A 150 -4.83 -1.53 0.52
N THR A 151 -5.84 -2.35 0.22
CA THR A 151 -5.74 -3.80 0.01
C THR A 151 -6.32 -4.16 -1.34
N GLY A 152 -5.60 -4.89 -2.19
CA GLY A 152 -6.20 -5.35 -3.45
C GLY A 152 -5.44 -6.40 -4.23
N ASP A 153 -6.17 -7.12 -5.07
CA ASP A 153 -5.64 -8.27 -5.82
C ASP A 153 -4.78 -7.81 -7.01
N TYR A 154 -5.27 -6.84 -7.80
CA TYR A 154 -4.59 -6.26 -8.96
C TYR A 154 -4.63 -4.74 -8.89
N SER A 155 -3.48 -4.12 -8.64
CA SER A 155 -3.42 -2.65 -8.58
C SER A 155 -2.17 -2.03 -9.20
N ALA A 156 -2.27 -0.79 -9.70
CA ALA A 156 -1.06 -0.08 -10.10
C ALA A 156 -0.23 0.31 -8.86
N ALA A 157 -0.88 0.80 -7.81
CA ALA A 157 -0.29 1.04 -6.50
C ALA A 157 -1.15 0.43 -5.38
N SER A 158 -0.53 -0.34 -4.48
CA SER A 158 -1.20 -0.91 -3.30
C SER A 158 -0.40 -0.68 -2.02
N ASN A 159 -1.07 -0.64 -0.88
CA ASN A 159 -0.38 -0.72 0.40
C ASN A 159 -0.08 -2.19 0.75
N THR A 160 -1.09 -3.04 0.57
CA THR A 160 -1.01 -4.51 0.62
C THR A 160 -1.66 -5.08 -0.65
N GLY A 161 -0.98 -5.92 -1.42
CA GLY A 161 -1.63 -6.51 -2.59
C GLY A 161 -0.94 -7.72 -3.20
N ASP A 162 -1.71 -8.52 -3.93
CA ASP A 162 -1.22 -9.78 -4.50
C ASP A 162 -0.42 -9.52 -5.78
N TYR A 163 -0.95 -8.70 -6.68
CA TYR A 163 -0.31 -8.30 -7.94
C TYR A 163 -0.31 -6.78 -8.07
N SER A 164 0.88 -6.17 -8.03
CA SER A 164 0.97 -4.71 -8.10
C SER A 164 2.14 -4.20 -8.94
N ALA A 165 2.00 -3.06 -9.60
CA ALA A 165 3.19 -2.40 -10.16
C ALA A 165 4.08 -1.85 -9.03
N ALA A 166 3.47 -1.20 -8.03
CA ALA A 166 4.13 -0.79 -6.79
C ALA A 166 3.32 -1.24 -5.57
N SER A 167 3.97 -1.84 -4.58
CA SER A 167 3.35 -2.20 -3.30
C SER A 167 4.21 -1.83 -2.10
N ASN A 168 3.58 -1.57 -0.95
CA ASN A 168 4.33 -1.51 0.30
C ASN A 168 4.63 -2.92 0.82
N THR A 169 3.60 -3.77 0.83
CA THR A 169 3.69 -5.21 1.09
C THR A 169 3.00 -5.94 -0.06
N GLY A 170 3.67 -6.87 -0.76
CA GLY A 170 3.00 -7.60 -1.82
C GLY A 170 3.62 -8.92 -2.22
N ASP A 171 2.79 -9.80 -2.79
CA ASP A 171 3.24 -11.14 -3.19
C ASP A 171 3.97 -11.12 -4.53
N TYR A 172 3.41 -10.44 -5.53
CA TYR A 172 4.00 -10.25 -6.86
C TYR A 172 4.00 -8.77 -7.21
N SER A 173 5.19 -8.17 -7.31
CA SER A 173 5.28 -6.73 -7.61
C SER A 173 6.43 -6.36 -8.52
N ALA A 174 6.28 -5.33 -9.36
CA ALA A 174 7.44 -4.79 -10.05
C ALA A 174 8.38 -4.08 -9.04
N ALA A 175 7.82 -3.30 -8.12
CA ALA A 175 8.53 -2.72 -6.99
C ALA A 175 7.78 -2.96 -5.68
N SER A 176 8.47 -3.40 -4.63
CA SER A 176 7.89 -3.55 -3.29
C SER A 176 8.80 -3.03 -2.18
N ASN A 177 8.24 -2.57 -1.07
CA ASN A 177 9.05 -2.35 0.14
C ASN A 177 9.35 -3.70 0.82
N THR A 178 8.31 -4.50 1.02
CA THR A 178 8.39 -5.89 1.50
C THR A 178 7.67 -6.80 0.50
N GLY A 179 8.35 -7.78 -0.10
CA GLY A 179 7.66 -8.64 -1.06
C GLY A 179 8.21 -10.05 -1.23
N ASN A 180 7.34 -10.96 -1.65
CA ASN A 180 7.73 -12.35 -1.88
C ASN A 180 8.43 -12.53 -3.22
N TYR A 181 7.84 -12.05 -4.31
CA TYR A 181 8.37 -12.06 -5.66
C TYR A 181 8.36 -10.65 -6.24
N SER A 182 9.52 -10.06 -6.46
CA SER A 182 9.58 -8.71 -7.03
C SER A 182 10.74 -8.47 -7.98
N ALA A 183 10.56 -7.58 -8.97
CA ALA A 183 11.71 -7.16 -9.77
C ALA A 183 12.68 -6.34 -8.90
N ALA A 184 12.16 -5.41 -8.10
CA ALA A 184 12.92 -4.66 -7.10
C ALA A 184 12.23 -4.71 -5.73
N SER A 185 12.97 -4.98 -4.66
CA SER A 185 12.44 -4.91 -3.29
C SER A 185 13.41 -4.26 -2.29
N ASN A 186 12.90 -3.60 -1.25
CA ASN A 186 13.77 -3.23 -0.12
C ASN A 186 14.07 -4.46 0.74
N THR A 187 13.03 -5.24 1.08
CA THR A 187 13.13 -6.52 1.77
C THR A 187 12.37 -7.57 0.97
N GLY A 188 13.01 -8.61 0.48
CA GLY A 188 12.30 -9.62 -0.30
C GLY A 188 12.85 -11.03 -0.27
N ASN A 189 11.97 -12.01 -0.50
CA ASN A 189 12.35 -13.41 -0.51
C ASN A 189 12.98 -13.82 -1.85
N TYR A 190 12.34 -13.45 -2.96
CA TYR A 190 12.79 -13.69 -4.32
C TYR A 190 12.76 -12.37 -5.11
N SER A 191 13.92 -11.84 -5.47
CA SER A 191 13.95 -10.60 -6.25
C SER A 191 15.07 -10.52 -7.29
N ALA A 192 14.85 -9.80 -8.39
CA ALA A 192 15.96 -9.52 -9.30
C ALA A 192 16.98 -8.59 -8.62
N ALA A 193 16.50 -7.54 -7.96
CA ALA A 193 17.32 -6.67 -7.11
C ALA A 193 16.67 -6.48 -5.74
N SER A 194 17.44 -6.61 -4.66
CA SER A 194 16.95 -6.28 -3.31
C SER A 194 17.96 -5.54 -2.44
N ASN A 195 17.49 -4.71 -1.50
CA ASN A 195 18.40 -4.14 -0.50
C ASN A 195 18.78 -5.20 0.55
N THR A 196 17.77 -5.90 1.07
CA THR A 196 17.88 -7.07 1.94
C THR A 196 17.12 -8.23 1.31
N GLY A 197 17.75 -9.35 0.98
CA GLY A 197 17.00 -10.47 0.39
C GLY A 197 17.52 -11.87 0.68
N TYR A 198 16.61 -12.84 0.64
CA TYR A 198 16.96 -14.25 0.86
C TYR A 198 17.55 -14.89 -0.40
N ARG A 199 16.89 -14.72 -1.55
CA ARG A 199 17.35 -15.18 -2.87
C ARG A 199 17.18 -14.08 -3.92
N SER A 200 18.30 -13.46 -4.30
CA SER A 200 18.27 -12.37 -5.28
C SER A 200 19.34 -12.50 -6.36
N ALA A 201 19.08 -11.98 -7.57
CA ALA A 201 20.16 -11.89 -8.57
C ALA A 201 21.22 -10.87 -8.11
N ALA A 202 20.79 -9.71 -7.62
CA ALA A 202 21.64 -8.72 -6.95
C ALA A 202 21.06 -8.34 -5.59
N SER A 203 21.88 -8.30 -4.54
CA SER A 203 21.47 -7.75 -3.23
C SER A 203 22.53 -6.86 -2.57
N ASN A 204 22.13 -5.89 -1.74
CA ASN A 204 23.11 -5.22 -0.88
C ASN A 204 23.48 -6.13 0.30
N THR A 205 22.48 -6.71 0.96
CA THR A 205 22.63 -7.68 2.04
C THR A 205 21.80 -8.91 1.72
N GLY A 206 22.39 -10.09 1.57
CA GLY A 206 21.60 -11.27 1.25
C GLY A 206 22.23 -12.62 1.58
N ASN A 207 21.39 -13.63 1.76
CA ASN A 207 21.85 -14.97 2.14
C ASN A 207 22.37 -15.74 0.92
N CYS A 208 21.57 -15.81 -0.14
CA CYS A 208 21.93 -16.44 -1.41
C CYS A 208 21.76 -15.44 -2.56
N SER A 209 22.84 -15.00 -3.21
CA SER A 209 22.73 -14.08 -4.36
C SER A 209 23.76 -14.33 -5.45
N ALA A 210 23.46 -13.97 -6.70
CA ALA A 210 24.48 -14.02 -7.75
C ALA A 210 25.55 -12.94 -7.51
N ALA A 211 25.14 -11.73 -7.15
CA ALA A 211 26.01 -10.66 -6.67
C ALA A 211 25.48 -10.08 -5.35
N SER A 212 26.34 -9.91 -4.34
CA SER A 212 25.98 -9.20 -3.11
C SER A 212 27.05 -8.21 -2.62
N ASN A 213 26.70 -7.15 -1.90
CA ASN A 213 27.72 -6.36 -1.20
C ASN A 213 28.16 -7.07 0.09
N THR A 214 27.19 -7.59 0.85
CA THR A 214 27.38 -8.38 2.07
C THR A 214 26.53 -9.64 2.00
N GLY A 215 27.11 -10.84 2.08
CA GLY A 215 26.30 -12.07 2.03
C GLY A 215 27.01 -13.37 2.39
N ASP A 216 26.23 -14.38 2.76
CA ASP A 216 26.77 -15.66 3.24
C ASP A 216 27.22 -16.57 2.09
N TYR A 217 26.39 -16.69 1.04
CA TYR A 217 26.63 -17.51 -0.14
C TYR A 217 26.37 -16.69 -1.41
N SER A 218 27.42 -16.27 -2.11
CA SER A 218 27.26 -15.53 -3.38
C SER A 218 28.30 -15.88 -4.43
N ALA A 219 27.95 -15.78 -5.72
CA ALA A 219 28.93 -16.01 -6.78
C ALA A 219 29.98 -14.88 -6.79
N ALA A 220 29.55 -13.63 -6.59
CA ALA A 220 30.41 -12.49 -6.28
C ALA A 220 29.88 -11.77 -5.03
N SER A 221 30.75 -11.52 -4.03
CA SER A 221 30.40 -10.63 -2.91
C SER A 221 31.51 -9.63 -2.61
N ASN A 222 31.22 -8.47 -2.02
CA ASN A 222 32.31 -7.59 -1.54
C ASN A 222 32.81 -8.05 -0.16
N THR A 223 31.88 -8.51 0.69
CA THR A 223 32.10 -9.05 2.03
C THR A 223 31.27 -10.32 2.25
N GLY A 224 31.85 -11.48 2.59
CA GLY A 224 31.05 -12.72 2.75
C GLY A 224 31.78 -13.99 3.22
N TYR A 225 31.05 -15.00 3.70
CA TYR A 225 31.64 -16.21 4.33
C TYR A 225 32.00 -17.33 3.33
N ARG A 226 31.31 -17.45 2.19
CA ARG A 226 31.63 -18.42 1.12
C ARG A 226 31.25 -17.86 -0.25
N SER A 227 32.19 -17.24 -0.95
CA SER A 227 31.96 -16.65 -2.28
C SER A 227 33.08 -16.95 -3.28
N ALA A 228 32.73 -17.08 -4.57
CA ALA A 228 33.69 -17.42 -5.63
C ALA A 228 34.54 -16.22 -6.09
N ALA A 229 34.06 -14.99 -5.84
CA ALA A 229 34.77 -13.74 -6.01
C ALA A 229 34.42 -12.82 -4.82
N SER A 230 35.20 -12.85 -3.73
CA SER A 230 35.05 -11.90 -2.62
C SER A 230 36.32 -11.22 -2.15
N ASN A 231 36.23 -9.92 -1.86
CA ASN A 231 37.34 -9.06 -1.49
C ASN A 231 37.60 -9.07 0.02
N THR A 232 36.65 -9.51 0.86
CA THR A 232 36.77 -9.53 2.32
C THR A 232 35.94 -10.67 2.94
N GLY A 233 36.57 -11.77 3.37
CA GLY A 233 35.88 -12.81 4.14
C GLY A 233 36.59 -14.17 4.14
N ASP A 234 36.34 -15.00 5.17
CA ASP A 234 37.03 -16.29 5.35
C ASP A 234 36.68 -17.28 4.23
N TYR A 235 37.63 -18.11 3.80
CA TYR A 235 37.44 -19.13 2.74
C TYR A 235 36.97 -18.58 1.37
N SER A 236 37.36 -17.36 1.00
CA SER A 236 36.95 -16.74 -0.26
C SER A 236 38.01 -16.89 -1.37
N ALA A 237 37.55 -17.00 -2.62
CA ALA A 237 38.40 -16.88 -3.79
C ALA A 237 38.18 -15.50 -4.45
N ALA A 238 39.22 -14.85 -4.93
CA ALA A 238 39.15 -13.68 -5.80
C ALA A 238 39.95 -13.99 -7.08
N SER A 239 39.29 -14.02 -8.24
CA SER A 239 39.93 -14.31 -9.52
C SER A 239 39.72 -13.16 -10.49
N ASN A 240 40.80 -12.58 -11.04
CA ASN A 240 40.73 -11.50 -12.03
C ASN A 240 41.59 -11.84 -13.26
N THR A 241 41.05 -11.59 -14.47
CA THR A 241 41.72 -11.79 -15.77
C THR A 241 41.73 -10.45 -16.51
N GLY A 242 42.90 -9.87 -16.78
CA GLY A 242 42.97 -8.61 -17.55
C GLY A 242 44.29 -7.84 -17.45
N TYR A 243 44.58 -7.04 -18.49
CA TYR A 243 45.75 -6.17 -18.56
C TYR A 243 45.70 -5.10 -17.44
N ARG A 244 46.69 -5.09 -16.54
CA ARG A 244 46.78 -4.25 -15.34
C ARG A 244 45.68 -4.49 -14.30
N SER A 245 45.20 -5.72 -14.18
CA SER A 245 44.21 -6.08 -13.15
C SER A 245 44.84 -6.29 -11.77
N ALA A 246 44.08 -6.06 -10.70
CA ALA A 246 44.45 -6.42 -9.33
C ALA A 246 43.41 -7.39 -8.72
N ALA A 247 43.87 -8.35 -7.93
CA ALA A 247 43.04 -9.21 -7.07
C ALA A 247 43.51 -9.06 -5.62
N SER A 248 42.60 -8.80 -4.69
CA SER A 248 42.94 -8.64 -3.26
C SER A 248 41.94 -9.37 -2.39
N ASN A 249 42.40 -10.04 -1.34
CA ASN A 249 41.53 -10.68 -0.35
C ASN A 249 42.09 -10.51 1.08
N THR A 250 41.26 -10.09 2.02
CA THR A 250 41.65 -9.82 3.41
C THR A 250 41.26 -10.93 4.41
N GLY A 251 40.51 -11.96 3.98
CA GLY A 251 40.04 -13.04 4.86
C GLY A 251 41.06 -14.15 5.11
N ASN A 252 40.85 -14.97 6.14
CA ASN A 252 41.73 -16.11 6.44
C ASN A 252 41.44 -17.29 5.50
N TYR A 253 42.44 -18.15 5.27
CA TYR A 253 42.32 -19.35 4.42
C TYR A 253 41.80 -19.03 3.01
N SER A 254 42.19 -17.89 2.46
CA SER A 254 41.67 -17.33 1.22
C SER A 254 42.65 -17.47 0.06
N ALA A 255 42.15 -17.31 -1.17
CA ALA A 255 42.98 -17.30 -2.38
C ALA A 255 42.71 -16.04 -3.23
N ALA A 256 43.75 -15.31 -3.60
CA ALA A 256 43.69 -14.26 -4.61
C ALA A 256 44.51 -14.70 -5.83
N SER A 257 43.90 -14.73 -7.02
CA SER A 257 44.54 -15.17 -8.26
C SER A 257 44.38 -14.15 -9.37
N ASN A 258 45.48 -13.87 -10.07
CA ASN A 258 45.50 -13.02 -11.24
C ASN A 258 46.35 -13.62 -12.37
N THR A 259 45.87 -13.51 -13.61
CA THR A 259 46.51 -14.11 -14.79
C THR A 259 46.83 -13.10 -15.89
N GLY A 260 46.48 -11.82 -15.71
CA GLY A 260 46.69 -10.80 -16.74
C GLY A 260 48.06 -10.11 -16.67
N ASP A 261 48.49 -9.47 -17.76
CA ASP A 261 49.78 -8.78 -17.80
C ASP A 261 49.81 -7.56 -16.88
N TYR A 262 50.97 -7.29 -16.28
CA TYR A 262 51.20 -6.21 -15.32
C TYR A 262 50.23 -6.26 -14.14
N SER A 263 49.86 -7.47 -13.72
CA SER A 263 48.84 -7.67 -12.70
C SER A 263 49.40 -7.80 -11.29
N ALA A 264 48.53 -7.60 -10.30
CA ALA A 264 48.85 -7.73 -8.89
C ALA A 264 47.89 -8.69 -8.17
N ALA A 265 48.41 -9.51 -7.27
CA ALA A 265 47.61 -10.32 -6.35
C ALA A 265 48.07 -10.11 -4.89
N SER A 266 47.16 -9.81 -3.97
CA SER A 266 47.48 -9.66 -2.55
C SER A 266 46.55 -10.41 -1.61
N VAL A 267 47.10 -10.97 -0.53
CA VAL A 267 46.33 -11.50 0.59
C VAL A 267 46.80 -10.94 1.93
N GLU A 268 45.87 -10.48 2.78
CA GLU A 268 46.18 -9.90 4.10
C GLU A 268 45.80 -10.80 5.28
N GLY A 269 44.94 -11.80 5.06
CA GLY A 269 44.59 -12.80 6.08
C GLY A 269 45.65 -13.88 6.27
N LYS A 270 45.48 -14.69 7.33
CA LYS A 270 46.39 -15.79 7.67
C LYS A 270 46.14 -17.02 6.79
N HIS A 271 47.17 -17.84 6.59
CA HIS A 271 47.10 -19.11 5.86
C HIS A 271 46.47 -19.01 4.46
N SER A 272 46.68 -17.87 3.81
CA SER A 272 46.10 -17.55 2.51
C SER A 272 47.15 -17.65 1.40
N VAL A 273 46.72 -17.61 0.14
CA VAL A 273 47.62 -17.69 -1.03
C VAL A 273 47.33 -16.57 -2.03
N ALA A 274 48.33 -15.78 -2.37
CA ALA A 274 48.29 -14.82 -3.48
C ALA A 274 49.05 -15.38 -4.69
N MET A 275 48.40 -15.51 -5.84
CA MET A 275 48.99 -15.99 -7.08
C MET A 275 48.87 -14.93 -8.17
N ALA A 276 50.00 -14.59 -8.82
CA ALA A 276 50.00 -13.78 -10.02
C ALA A 276 50.81 -14.48 -11.12
N SER A 277 50.19 -14.70 -12.28
CA SER A 277 50.70 -15.59 -13.34
C SER A 277 50.78 -14.93 -14.74
N GLY A 278 50.56 -13.62 -14.83
CA GLY A 278 50.70 -12.86 -16.07
C GLY A 278 52.09 -12.23 -16.24
N TYR A 279 52.36 -11.68 -17.43
CA TYR A 279 53.64 -11.04 -17.76
C TYR A 279 53.91 -9.85 -16.83
N GLN A 280 55.12 -9.74 -16.26
CA GLN A 280 55.49 -8.69 -15.28
C GLN A 280 54.51 -8.52 -14.11
N SER A 281 53.93 -9.62 -13.63
CA SER A 281 53.02 -9.60 -12.48
C SER A 281 53.75 -9.56 -11.13
N LYS A 282 53.04 -9.13 -10.08
CA LYS A 282 53.55 -9.04 -8.71
C LYS A 282 52.58 -9.61 -7.67
N ALA A 283 53.10 -10.13 -6.57
CA ALA A 283 52.30 -10.68 -5.49
C ALA A 283 52.79 -10.22 -4.11
N LYS A 284 51.86 -10.10 -3.15
CA LYS A 284 52.12 -9.75 -1.74
C LYS A 284 51.30 -10.65 -0.83
N ALA A 285 51.88 -11.12 0.27
CA ALA A 285 51.14 -11.84 1.30
C ALA A 285 51.52 -11.39 2.70
N ALA A 286 50.56 -11.41 3.61
CA ALA A 286 50.78 -11.27 5.05
C ALA A 286 51.60 -12.43 5.63
N GLU A 287 52.13 -12.26 6.83
CA GLU A 287 52.95 -13.27 7.51
C GLU A 287 52.23 -14.63 7.64
N GLY A 288 52.94 -15.71 7.28
CA GLY A 288 52.41 -17.08 7.34
C GLY A 288 51.50 -17.47 6.16
N SER A 289 51.28 -16.56 5.21
CA SER A 289 50.58 -16.81 3.94
C SER A 289 51.59 -16.99 2.80
N ALA A 290 51.17 -17.54 1.67
CA ALA A 290 52.03 -17.86 0.54
C ALA A 290 51.83 -16.92 -0.65
N ILE A 291 52.90 -16.66 -1.40
CA ILE A 291 52.86 -16.08 -2.74
C ILE A 291 53.21 -17.13 -3.78
N VAL A 292 52.63 -17.04 -4.98
CA VAL A 292 53.02 -17.81 -6.17
C VAL A 292 53.17 -16.85 -7.35
N LEU A 293 54.34 -16.85 -7.98
CA LEU A 293 54.68 -15.95 -9.07
C LEU A 293 55.25 -16.70 -10.26
N VAL A 294 55.11 -16.11 -11.44
CA VAL A 294 55.75 -16.58 -12.66
C VAL A 294 56.62 -15.51 -13.32
N TYR A 295 57.63 -15.96 -14.05
CA TYR A 295 58.39 -15.12 -14.98
C TYR A 295 58.13 -15.56 -16.42
N ARG A 296 57.86 -14.59 -17.29
CA ARG A 296 57.73 -14.77 -18.75
C ARG A 296 58.71 -13.85 -19.47
N ASN A 297 59.30 -14.32 -20.57
CA ASN A 297 60.12 -13.47 -21.46
C ASN A 297 59.23 -12.56 -22.32
N ASP A 298 59.86 -11.73 -23.16
CA ASP A 298 59.17 -10.75 -24.04
C ASP A 298 58.35 -11.43 -25.15
N GLU A 299 58.64 -12.69 -25.46
CA GLU A 299 57.87 -13.55 -26.37
C GLU A 299 56.65 -14.20 -25.70
N GLY A 300 56.52 -14.11 -24.38
CA GLY A 300 55.43 -14.66 -23.58
C GLY A 300 55.64 -16.10 -23.07
N ASP A 301 56.80 -16.70 -23.33
CA ASP A 301 57.17 -18.03 -22.85
C ASP A 301 57.30 -18.05 -21.33
N LEU A 302 56.72 -19.06 -20.70
CA LEU A 302 56.82 -19.28 -19.27
C LEU A 302 58.17 -19.93 -18.93
N LEU A 303 59.06 -19.18 -18.28
CA LEU A 303 60.40 -19.68 -17.93
C LEU A 303 60.50 -20.13 -16.48
N HIS A 304 59.81 -19.44 -15.56
CA HIS A 304 59.87 -19.75 -14.13
C HIS A 304 58.50 -19.68 -13.46
N ILE A 305 58.31 -20.56 -12.48
CA ILE A 305 57.26 -20.47 -11.47
C ILE A 305 57.91 -20.75 -10.11
N ARG A 306 57.55 -19.96 -9.10
CA ARG A 306 58.03 -20.12 -7.71
C ARG A 306 56.91 -19.84 -6.73
N ALA A 307 57.00 -20.49 -5.57
CA ALA A 307 56.16 -20.22 -4.42
C ALA A 307 57.06 -19.90 -3.22
N ALA A 308 56.60 -19.01 -2.35
CA ALA A 308 57.30 -18.68 -1.11
C ALA A 308 56.31 -18.38 0.02
N ILE A 309 56.67 -18.74 1.25
CA ILE A 309 55.93 -18.37 2.46
C ILE A 309 56.46 -17.03 3.01
N ALA A 310 55.58 -16.03 3.07
CA ALA A 310 55.85 -14.72 3.64
C ALA A 310 56.17 -14.82 5.14
N GLY A 311 57.25 -14.16 5.56
CA GLY A 311 57.82 -14.24 6.90
C GLY A 311 58.77 -15.43 7.12
N LYS A 312 58.92 -16.33 6.15
CA LYS A 312 59.90 -17.43 6.19
C LYS A 312 60.94 -17.33 5.09
N GLU A 313 60.49 -17.26 3.84
CA GLU A 313 61.35 -17.28 2.65
C GLU A 313 61.47 -15.89 2.01
N VAL A 314 60.42 -15.08 2.13
CA VAL A 314 60.36 -13.68 1.67
C VAL A 314 59.79 -12.79 2.78
N LYS A 315 60.06 -11.48 2.76
CA LYS A 315 59.49 -10.55 3.74
C LYS A 315 57.97 -10.50 3.61
N ALA A 316 57.26 -10.53 4.75
CA ALA A 316 55.83 -10.30 4.78
C ALA A 316 55.48 -8.88 4.32
N ASP A 317 54.25 -8.70 3.86
CA ASP A 317 53.66 -7.41 3.46
C ASP A 317 54.48 -6.62 2.41
N THR A 318 55.27 -7.34 1.63
CA THR A 318 56.16 -6.80 0.60
C THR A 318 55.76 -7.34 -0.78
N TRP A 319 55.75 -6.47 -1.79
CA TRP A 319 55.48 -6.87 -3.17
C TRP A 319 56.72 -7.51 -3.79
N TYR A 320 56.54 -8.68 -4.40
CA TYR A 320 57.57 -9.39 -5.16
C TYR A 320 57.16 -9.61 -6.60
N LYS A 321 58.15 -9.68 -7.49
CA LYS A 321 58.08 -10.31 -8.81
C LYS A 321 59.22 -11.32 -8.95
N LEU A 322 59.18 -12.16 -9.98
CA LEU A 322 60.35 -12.96 -10.37
C LEU A 322 61.20 -12.20 -11.38
N ASP A 323 62.51 -12.32 -11.27
CA ASP A 323 63.45 -11.91 -12.31
C ASP A 323 63.71 -13.02 -13.35
N SER A 324 64.62 -12.76 -14.28
CA SER A 324 64.98 -13.67 -15.37
C SER A 324 65.68 -14.96 -14.92
N ASP A 325 66.16 -15.03 -13.67
CA ASP A 325 66.77 -16.22 -13.09
C ASP A 325 65.76 -17.00 -12.22
N GLY A 326 64.56 -16.43 -12.03
CA GLY A 326 63.50 -16.99 -11.22
C GLY A 326 63.66 -16.71 -9.73
N GLU A 327 64.41 -15.66 -9.36
CA GLU A 327 64.57 -15.20 -7.99
C GLU A 327 63.52 -14.15 -7.62
N PHE A 328 63.14 -14.12 -6.35
CA PHE A 328 62.19 -13.13 -5.85
C PHE A 328 62.87 -11.77 -5.67
N ILE A 329 62.34 -10.73 -6.33
CA ILE A 329 62.84 -9.36 -6.21
C ILE A 329 61.75 -8.41 -5.68
N GLU A 330 62.13 -7.59 -4.69
CA GLU A 330 61.26 -6.59 -4.08
C GLU A 330 60.93 -5.47 -5.07
N VAL A 331 59.65 -5.06 -5.11
CA VAL A 331 59.18 -3.98 -5.98
C VAL A 331 58.30 -2.99 -5.23
N ALA A 332 58.20 -1.78 -5.76
CA ALA A 332 57.33 -0.75 -5.21
C ALA A 332 55.84 -1.14 -5.31
N ALA A 333 55.05 -0.58 -4.39
CA ALA A 333 53.59 -0.66 -4.38
C ALA A 333 52.97 -0.11 -5.66
#